data_AF-A0A8H8RZW3-F1
#
_entry.id   AF-A0A8H8RZW3-F1
#
_cell.length_a   1.000
_cell.length_b   1.000
_cell.length_c   1.000
_cell.angle_alpha   90.00
_cell.angle_beta   90.00
_cell.angle_gamma   90.00
#
_symmetry.space_group_name_H-M   'P 1'
#
loop_
_entity.id
_entity.type
_entity.pdbx_description
1 polymer ?
#
loop_
_entity_poly.entity_id
_entity_poly.type
_entity_poly.pdbx_seq_one_letter_code
_entity_poly.pdbx_strand_id
1 'polypeptide(L)'
;MEDTTVLIVGAGPTGLSLALYLGQMKIKTIILEKQVEVIEDPRGISIAGDAVRVTYQLGIGDALFNTFGSEIGTLHFHNKTFHSPPFMGFDTRSDHLQQSVSNAIVQFQPDYERALRKALECLPSCELRLGCEVLSRAENDEGVIVTYSDNDDNTKQVRASWLIGADGKCGIVRKKFLEPEGIFQKVGLYNHVSTWVAANFETQLPTPATHPEFPLWKLGYSPQDVHELFWPHGLHFCNDVKRPTVSGRFGPVGRQLWRHEYSIEAGDHLDDPVAHLWTQFGPWLEIPGSKISKQLDGLTVTFPRDCIQITRCRPFTFSTKVVNRWFCRRTLLIGDAAHVFPPFGGQGIASGIRDAQALAWRLSILSQNKMPTFVQERVLTGWANERRQSCDHATRATRVNGMVTNMRSATLAFLFQSLMRLIWCVPDLVRILTRNTMGDTFRYQTAPGVFALHTKGGGRKLPQCWVRVARLSLVVIVRNNEEVDELAVEKMVEKASLPAGILTVESIIFLRIGNEELDSENWRTFQHQYRLCSKDELLSEGICPVDGYDEKTIERRIGRAAKYLILRPDFYIHSIAIDEKDFLANAQTIAEYFTLE
;
A
#
# COMPACT_ATOMS: atom_id res chain seq x y z
N MET A 1 27.57 10.36 22.61
CA MET A 1 26.36 9.58 22.29
C MET A 1 25.19 10.55 22.23
N GLU A 2 24.34 10.41 21.24
CA GLU A 2 23.16 11.26 21.02
C GLU A 2 21.86 10.51 21.36
N ASP A 3 20.77 11.24 21.62
CA ASP A 3 19.47 10.67 22.00
C ASP A 3 18.39 10.94 20.93
N THR A 4 17.61 9.91 20.60
CA THR A 4 16.37 9.98 19.80
C THR A 4 15.24 9.22 20.50
N THR A 5 13.98 9.46 20.11
CA THR A 5 12.85 8.66 20.61
C THR A 5 12.76 7.35 19.84
N VAL A 6 12.78 7.44 18.51
CA VAL A 6 12.77 6.29 17.60
C VAL A 6 14.01 6.30 16.71
N LEU A 7 14.59 5.12 16.49
CA LEU A 7 15.65 4.90 15.52
C LEU A 7 15.19 3.87 14.49
N ILE A 8 15.23 4.22 13.22
CA ILE A 8 14.80 3.39 12.08
C ILE A 8 16.04 2.98 11.30
N VAL A 9 16.19 1.69 11.00
CA VAL A 9 17.25 1.16 10.14
C VAL A 9 16.65 0.83 8.78
N GLY A 10 17.17 1.45 7.72
CA GLY A 10 16.67 1.36 6.35
C GLY A 10 15.69 2.48 5.98
N ALA A 11 16.02 3.24 4.95
CA ALA A 11 15.21 4.32 4.36
C ALA A 11 14.58 3.90 3.01
N GLY A 12 14.13 2.65 2.92
CA GLY A 12 13.18 2.23 1.90
C GLY A 12 11.74 2.70 2.22
N PRO A 13 10.74 2.40 1.36
CA PRO A 13 9.39 2.96 1.44
C PRO A 13 8.72 2.77 2.81
N THR A 14 8.92 1.59 3.41
CA THR A 14 8.44 1.23 4.75
C THR A 14 9.02 2.11 5.87
N GLY A 15 10.34 2.32 5.88
CA GLY A 15 11.03 3.08 6.92
C GLY A 15 10.75 4.58 6.81
N LEU A 16 10.79 5.11 5.58
CA LEU A 16 10.39 6.49 5.27
C LEU A 16 8.93 6.77 5.67
N SER A 17 8.00 5.85 5.37
CA SER A 17 6.59 5.99 5.77
C SER A 17 6.41 6.06 7.28
N LEU A 18 7.15 5.24 8.05
CA LEU A 18 7.10 5.30 9.51
C LEU A 18 7.66 6.63 10.02
N ALA A 19 8.80 7.07 9.49
CA ALA A 19 9.39 8.35 9.86
C ALA A 19 8.45 9.54 9.59
N LEU A 20 7.80 9.57 8.42
CA LEU A 20 6.83 10.61 8.07
C LEU A 20 5.65 10.66 9.06
N TYR A 21 5.04 9.52 9.40
CA TYR A 21 3.98 9.48 10.41
C TYR A 21 4.46 9.94 11.79
N LEU A 22 5.64 9.49 12.23
CA LEU A 22 6.22 9.90 13.51
C LEU A 22 6.55 11.40 13.52
N GLY A 23 7.06 11.95 12.43
CA GLY A 23 7.35 13.38 12.30
C GLY A 23 6.11 14.25 12.23
N GLN A 24 5.05 13.78 11.55
CA GLN A 24 3.74 14.41 11.61
C GLN A 24 3.17 14.44 13.05
N MET A 25 3.51 13.44 13.87
CA MET A 25 3.22 13.35 15.32
C MET A 25 4.28 14.03 16.21
N LYS A 26 5.27 14.73 15.62
CA LYS A 26 6.39 15.44 16.28
C LYS A 26 7.32 14.55 17.12
N ILE A 27 7.34 13.24 16.87
CA ILE A 27 8.20 12.28 17.58
C ILE A 27 9.63 12.32 17.01
N LYS A 28 10.63 12.56 17.87
CA LYS A 28 12.04 12.64 17.45
C LYS A 28 12.51 11.30 16.88
N THR A 29 12.89 11.31 15.61
CA THR A 29 13.17 10.11 14.82
C THR A 29 14.45 10.28 14.01
N ILE A 30 15.40 9.35 14.17
CA ILE A 30 16.59 9.26 13.31
C ILE A 30 16.42 8.04 12.40
N ILE A 31 16.80 8.17 11.13
CA ILE A 31 16.82 7.10 10.14
C ILE A 31 18.28 6.88 9.73
N LEU A 32 18.77 5.64 9.83
CA LEU A 32 20.08 5.24 9.33
C LEU A 32 19.88 4.39 8.07
N GLU A 33 20.30 4.92 6.91
CA GLU A 33 20.36 4.20 5.64
C GLU A 33 21.80 4.10 5.18
N LYS A 34 22.22 2.91 4.77
CA LYS A 34 23.60 2.60 4.40
C LYS A 34 23.94 2.92 2.94
N GLN A 35 22.97 3.35 2.15
CA GLN A 35 23.19 3.86 0.80
C GLN A 35 23.10 5.39 0.82
N VAL A 36 23.95 6.05 0.04
CA VAL A 36 23.86 7.48 -0.19
C VAL A 36 22.64 7.74 -1.10
N GLU A 37 22.73 7.23 -2.33
CA GLU A 37 21.71 7.40 -3.35
C GLU A 37 20.48 6.52 -3.18
N VAL A 38 19.39 6.93 -3.84
CA VAL A 38 18.21 6.08 -4.08
C VAL A 38 18.56 5.05 -5.15
N ILE A 39 18.14 3.79 -4.93
CA ILE A 39 18.43 2.68 -5.85
C ILE A 39 17.50 2.76 -7.06
N GLU A 40 18.01 3.15 -8.23
CA GLU A 40 17.27 3.32 -9.51
C GLU A 40 16.62 2.05 -10.12
N ASP A 41 16.68 0.92 -9.40
CA ASP A 41 16.22 -0.41 -9.83
C ASP A 41 14.85 -0.72 -9.18
N PRO A 42 13.71 -0.40 -9.82
CA PRO A 42 12.40 -0.57 -9.20
C PRO A 42 12.06 -2.06 -9.01
N ARG A 43 11.93 -2.45 -7.75
CA ARG A 43 11.69 -3.84 -7.33
C ARG A 43 10.20 -4.13 -7.30
N GLY A 44 9.43 -3.27 -6.65
CA GLY A 44 7.97 -3.22 -6.73
C GLY A 44 7.52 -2.09 -7.67
N ILE A 45 6.66 -2.40 -8.63
CA ILE A 45 6.14 -1.44 -9.62
C ILE A 45 4.71 -0.97 -9.35
N SER A 46 4.09 -1.41 -8.25
CA SER A 46 2.68 -1.13 -7.95
C SER A 46 2.43 -0.93 -6.46
N ILE A 47 1.40 -0.13 -6.17
CA ILE A 47 0.85 0.10 -4.83
C ILE A 47 -0.66 -0.11 -4.95
N ALA A 48 -1.24 -0.90 -4.04
CA ALA A 48 -2.64 -1.28 -4.10
C ALA A 48 -3.27 -1.28 -2.71
N GLY A 49 -4.59 -1.07 -2.67
CA GLY A 49 -5.36 -1.02 -1.44
C GLY A 49 -5.26 0.32 -0.71
N ASP A 50 -5.44 0.26 0.60
CA ASP A 50 -5.23 1.34 1.56
C ASP A 50 -3.86 2.03 1.45
N ALA A 51 -2.83 1.37 0.90
CA ALA A 51 -1.54 2.00 0.65
C ALA A 51 -1.59 3.16 -0.37
N VAL A 52 -2.56 3.17 -1.30
CA VAL A 52 -2.76 4.33 -2.21
C VAL A 52 -3.31 5.52 -1.40
N ARG A 53 -4.35 5.29 -0.60
CA ARG A 53 -4.92 6.28 0.34
C ARG A 53 -3.90 6.81 1.35
N VAL A 54 -3.02 5.95 1.87
CA VAL A 54 -1.91 6.34 2.76
C VAL A 54 -0.90 7.25 2.08
N THR A 55 -0.67 7.11 0.76
CA THR A 55 0.23 8.01 0.01
C THR A 55 -0.22 9.48 0.12
N TYR A 56 -1.52 9.74 0.22
CA TYR A 56 -2.06 11.07 0.52
C TYR A 56 -1.83 11.48 1.99
N GLN A 57 -2.06 10.60 2.98
CA GLN A 57 -1.75 10.89 4.39
C GLN A 57 -0.28 11.23 4.64
N LEU A 58 0.64 10.60 3.90
CA LEU A 58 2.08 10.84 3.97
C LEU A 58 2.51 12.20 3.39
N GLY A 59 1.59 12.95 2.76
CA GLY A 59 1.86 14.27 2.18
C GLY A 59 2.44 14.24 0.77
N ILE A 60 2.39 13.08 0.08
CA ILE A 60 2.94 12.91 -1.27
C ILE A 60 1.87 12.53 -2.32
N GLY A 61 0.59 12.72 -1.99
CA GLY A 61 -0.54 12.46 -2.88
C GLY A 61 -0.51 13.30 -4.16
N ASP A 62 -0.16 14.58 -4.07
CA ASP A 62 -0.14 15.47 -5.24
C ASP A 62 0.99 15.13 -6.24
N ALA A 63 2.06 14.49 -5.75
CA ALA A 63 3.16 13.99 -6.58
C ALA A 63 2.84 12.64 -7.25
N LEU A 64 1.72 11.99 -6.88
CA LEU A 64 1.42 10.61 -7.25
C LEU A 64 1.26 10.44 -8.76
N PHE A 65 0.32 11.15 -9.37
CA PHE A 65 0.09 11.11 -10.82
C PHE A 65 0.96 12.11 -11.61
N ASN A 66 1.56 13.10 -10.92
CA ASN A 66 2.37 14.15 -11.53
C ASN A 66 3.88 13.82 -11.60
N THR A 67 4.37 12.90 -10.78
CA THR A 67 5.82 12.64 -10.65
C THR A 67 6.18 11.17 -10.76
N PHE A 68 5.54 10.27 -10.01
CA PHE A 68 6.07 8.89 -9.84
C PHE A 68 5.17 7.75 -10.35
N GLY A 69 3.91 7.98 -10.72
CA GLY A 69 3.00 6.89 -11.06
C GLY A 69 1.83 7.26 -11.98
N SER A 70 1.02 6.25 -12.29
CA SER A 70 -0.21 6.34 -13.07
C SER A 70 -1.26 5.36 -12.55
N GLU A 71 -2.52 5.57 -12.92
CA GLU A 71 -3.54 4.52 -12.73
C GLU A 71 -3.17 3.26 -13.53
N ILE A 72 -3.59 2.09 -13.02
CA ILE A 72 -3.45 0.83 -13.78
C ILE A 72 -4.49 0.74 -14.90
N GLY A 73 -5.67 1.35 -14.72
CA GLY A 73 -6.81 1.14 -15.61
C GLY A 73 -7.38 -0.27 -15.41
N THR A 74 -7.01 -1.20 -16.29
CA THR A 74 -7.58 -2.56 -16.32
C THR A 74 -6.52 -3.64 -16.11
N LEU A 75 -6.85 -4.63 -15.30
CA LEU A 75 -6.12 -5.90 -15.21
C LEU A 75 -6.67 -6.85 -16.26
N HIS A 76 -5.89 -7.20 -17.28
CA HIS A 76 -6.29 -8.07 -18.38
C HIS A 76 -5.73 -9.49 -18.19
N PHE A 77 -6.53 -10.52 -18.49
CA PHE A 77 -6.13 -11.91 -18.36
C PHE A 77 -6.21 -12.62 -19.72
N HIS A 78 -5.07 -13.13 -20.18
CA HIS A 78 -4.85 -13.67 -21.53
C HIS A 78 -4.40 -15.14 -21.46
N ASN A 79 -4.68 -15.90 -22.51
CA ASN A 79 -4.30 -17.32 -22.58
C ASN A 79 -2.77 -17.54 -22.75
N LYS A 80 -2.07 -16.62 -23.44
CA LYS A 80 -0.64 -16.77 -23.75
C LYS A 80 0.17 -15.49 -23.79
N THR A 81 -0.34 -14.47 -24.48
CA THR A 81 0.33 -13.18 -24.71
C THR A 81 -0.71 -12.05 -24.71
N PHE A 82 -0.30 -10.80 -24.50
CA PHE A 82 -1.24 -9.66 -24.58
C PHE A 82 -1.84 -9.45 -25.99
N HIS A 83 -1.17 -9.95 -27.04
CA HIS A 83 -1.68 -10.03 -28.43
C HIS A 83 -2.81 -11.06 -28.65
N SER A 84 -3.16 -11.83 -27.61
CA SER A 84 -4.34 -12.70 -27.58
C SER A 84 -5.51 -11.96 -26.96
N PRO A 85 -6.75 -12.01 -27.47
CA PRO A 85 -7.89 -11.40 -26.80
C PRO A 85 -8.03 -11.86 -25.34
N PRO A 86 -8.25 -10.95 -24.37
CA PRO A 86 -8.40 -11.33 -22.97
C PRO A 86 -9.67 -12.16 -22.77
N PHE A 87 -9.63 -13.13 -21.87
CA PHE A 87 -10.77 -13.98 -21.50
C PHE A 87 -11.51 -13.48 -20.25
N MET A 88 -10.90 -12.54 -19.53
CA MET A 88 -11.35 -11.94 -18.28
C MET A 88 -10.62 -10.60 -18.10
N GLY A 89 -11.27 -9.63 -17.48
CA GLY A 89 -10.65 -8.34 -17.15
C GLY A 89 -11.38 -7.59 -16.04
N PHE A 90 -10.62 -6.91 -15.18
CA PHE A 90 -11.14 -6.15 -14.04
C PHE A 90 -10.71 -4.69 -14.14
N ASP A 91 -11.69 -3.78 -14.14
CA ASP A 91 -11.43 -2.34 -14.06
C ASP A 91 -11.11 -1.94 -12.62
N THR A 92 -9.97 -1.28 -12.42
CA THR A 92 -9.44 -0.86 -11.13
C THR A 92 -9.72 0.61 -10.80
N ARG A 93 -10.40 1.34 -11.70
CA ARG A 93 -10.67 2.77 -11.56
C ARG A 93 -11.88 3.07 -10.67
N SER A 94 -12.98 2.31 -10.79
CA SER A 94 -14.16 2.49 -9.93
C SER A 94 -13.86 2.15 -8.46
N ASP A 95 -14.33 2.94 -7.50
CA ASP A 95 -14.00 2.86 -6.06
C ASP A 95 -14.62 1.64 -5.33
N HIS A 96 -14.16 0.44 -5.68
CA HIS A 96 -14.57 -0.82 -5.05
C HIS A 96 -14.20 -0.87 -3.56
N LEU A 97 -13.06 -0.28 -3.20
CA LEU A 97 -12.53 -0.27 -1.83
C LEU A 97 -13.17 0.78 -0.92
N GLN A 98 -13.93 1.73 -1.47
CA GLN A 98 -14.63 2.80 -0.74
C GLN A 98 -13.65 3.80 -0.09
N GLN A 99 -12.71 4.31 -0.87
CA GLN A 99 -11.59 5.14 -0.42
C GLN A 99 -11.51 6.51 -1.11
N SER A 100 -12.40 6.83 -2.06
CA SER A 100 -12.36 8.05 -2.89
C SER A 100 -11.05 8.28 -3.67
N VAL A 101 -10.23 7.23 -3.83
CA VAL A 101 -8.95 7.22 -4.57
C VAL A 101 -8.85 5.93 -5.37
N SER A 102 -8.02 5.93 -6.42
CA SER A 102 -7.80 4.74 -7.26
C SER A 102 -7.38 3.51 -6.43
N ASN A 103 -7.97 2.35 -6.69
CA ASN A 103 -7.76 1.15 -5.85
C ASN A 103 -6.33 0.59 -5.96
N ALA A 104 -5.68 0.82 -7.10
CA ALA A 104 -4.32 0.39 -7.36
C ALA A 104 -3.66 1.27 -8.44
N ILE A 105 -2.38 1.55 -8.24
CA ILE A 105 -1.55 2.38 -9.12
C ILE A 105 -0.30 1.60 -9.52
N VAL A 106 0.26 1.94 -10.68
CA VAL A 106 1.64 1.61 -11.02
C VAL A 106 2.54 2.81 -10.75
N GLN A 107 3.78 2.55 -10.33
CA GLN A 107 4.73 3.60 -9.90
C GLN A 107 6.19 3.19 -10.11
N PHE A 108 7.06 4.17 -10.29
CA PHE A 108 8.50 4.02 -10.37
C PHE A 108 9.11 4.23 -8.98
N GLN A 109 9.51 3.12 -8.34
CA GLN A 109 9.92 3.07 -6.93
C GLN A 109 10.98 4.12 -6.52
N PRO A 110 12.00 4.44 -7.34
CA PRO A 110 12.96 5.49 -6.99
C PRO A 110 12.32 6.87 -6.81
N ASP A 111 11.35 7.23 -7.65
CA ASP A 111 10.68 8.54 -7.57
C ASP A 111 9.64 8.57 -6.44
N TYR A 112 9.06 7.42 -6.09
CA TYR A 112 8.29 7.24 -4.85
C TYR A 112 9.15 7.45 -3.60
N GLU A 113 10.34 6.85 -3.55
CA GLU A 113 11.31 7.03 -2.45
C GLU A 113 11.83 8.47 -2.38
N ARG A 114 12.08 9.13 -3.52
CA ARG A 114 12.41 10.57 -3.58
C ARG A 114 11.29 11.45 -3.04
N ALA A 115 10.03 11.20 -3.40
CA ALA A 115 8.90 11.94 -2.88
C ALA A 115 8.78 11.80 -1.36
N LEU A 116 8.93 10.58 -0.83
CA LEU A 116 8.95 10.31 0.61
C LEU A 116 10.13 10.99 1.33
N ARG A 117 11.34 10.98 0.74
CA ARG A 117 12.51 11.69 1.28
C ARG A 117 12.28 13.20 1.32
N LYS A 118 11.77 13.79 0.23
CA LYS A 118 11.43 15.23 0.15
C LYS A 118 10.37 15.64 1.18
N ALA A 119 9.39 14.78 1.46
CA ALA A 119 8.38 15.05 2.49
C ALA A 119 8.95 15.03 3.92
N LEU A 120 10.09 14.34 4.17
CA LEU A 120 10.78 14.37 5.47
C LEU A 120 11.55 15.67 5.70
N GLU A 121 12.03 16.34 4.65
CA GLU A 121 12.74 17.63 4.74
C GLU A 121 11.87 18.71 5.43
N CYS A 122 10.54 18.59 5.31
CA CYS A 122 9.57 19.48 5.97
C CYS A 122 9.29 19.14 7.46
N LEU A 123 9.91 18.10 8.02
CA LEU A 123 9.60 17.60 9.37
C LEU A 123 10.85 17.68 10.29
N PRO A 124 11.05 18.79 11.04
CA PRO A 124 12.29 19.01 11.84
C PRO A 124 12.47 18.06 13.03
N SER A 125 11.50 17.20 13.32
CA SER A 125 11.63 16.08 14.26
C SER A 125 12.24 14.81 13.63
N CYS A 126 12.47 14.79 12.32
CA CYS A 126 12.99 13.66 11.57
C CYS A 126 14.36 13.99 10.97
N GLU A 127 15.30 13.06 11.10
CA GLU A 127 16.65 13.19 10.53
C GLU A 127 16.99 11.95 9.70
N LEU A 128 17.24 12.13 8.40
CA LEU A 128 17.66 11.06 7.50
C LEU A 128 19.18 11.11 7.31
N ARG A 129 19.88 10.05 7.74
CA ARG A 129 21.33 9.91 7.59
C ARG A 129 21.63 8.83 6.56
N LEU A 130 22.42 9.23 5.56
CA LEU A 130 22.71 8.46 4.36
C LEU A 130 24.16 7.96 4.41
N GLY A 131 24.42 6.77 3.87
CA GLY A 131 25.71 6.08 4.03
C GLY A 131 26.05 5.70 5.49
N CYS A 132 25.05 5.45 6.33
CA CYS A 132 25.21 5.01 7.71
C CYS A 132 24.86 3.51 7.86
N GLU A 133 25.85 2.62 7.96
CA GLU A 133 25.63 1.19 8.17
C GLU A 133 25.64 0.82 9.66
N VAL A 134 24.53 0.26 10.14
CA VAL A 134 24.38 -0.23 11.52
C VAL A 134 25.22 -1.50 11.73
N LEU A 135 26.00 -1.51 12.80
CA LEU A 135 26.97 -2.57 13.13
C LEU A 135 26.50 -3.44 14.32
N SER A 136 26.01 -2.82 15.40
CA SER A 136 25.67 -3.52 16.64
C SER A 136 24.54 -2.86 17.44
N ARG A 137 23.93 -3.63 18.35
CA ARG A 137 22.85 -3.23 19.26
C ARG A 137 23.12 -3.73 20.68
N ALA A 138 23.10 -2.83 21.66
CA ALA A 138 22.90 -3.12 23.07
C ALA A 138 21.52 -2.61 23.53
N GLU A 139 20.88 -3.26 24.51
CA GLU A 139 19.49 -2.95 24.89
C GLU A 139 19.25 -3.26 26.38
N ASN A 140 18.85 -2.24 27.13
CA ASN A 140 18.53 -2.27 28.56
C ASN A 140 17.11 -1.71 28.81
N ASP A 141 16.74 -1.54 30.08
CA ASP A 141 15.39 -1.08 30.45
C ASP A 141 15.14 0.39 30.05
N GLU A 142 16.19 1.22 30.00
CA GLU A 142 16.12 2.62 29.58
C GLU A 142 15.94 2.79 28.07
N GLY A 143 16.54 1.92 27.25
CA GLY A 143 16.56 2.07 25.81
C GLY A 143 17.43 1.07 25.04
N VAL A 144 17.60 1.38 23.75
CA VAL A 144 18.47 0.67 22.82
C VAL A 144 19.62 1.58 22.43
N ILE A 145 20.87 1.11 22.56
CA ILE A 145 22.05 1.80 22.04
C ILE A 145 22.48 1.08 20.76
N VAL A 146 22.56 1.82 19.66
CA VAL A 146 22.99 1.31 18.36
C VAL A 146 24.31 1.95 17.96
N THR A 147 25.24 1.11 17.52
CA THR A 147 26.53 1.52 16.96
C THR A 147 26.47 1.40 15.44
N TYR A 148 26.92 2.43 14.72
CA TYR A 148 26.93 2.50 13.26
C TYR A 148 28.24 3.08 12.74
N SER A 149 28.63 2.74 11.50
CA SER A 149 29.65 3.47 10.73
C SER A 149 28.96 4.54 9.87
N ASP A 150 29.65 5.63 9.56
CA ASP A 150 29.23 6.64 8.56
C ASP A 150 30.11 6.61 7.30
N ASN A 151 29.89 7.56 6.38
CA ASN A 151 30.63 7.65 5.11
C ASN A 151 32.15 7.83 5.27
N ASP A 152 32.60 8.32 6.43
CA ASP A 152 34.01 8.58 6.74
C ASP A 152 34.61 7.42 7.59
N ASP A 153 33.93 6.27 7.62
CA ASP A 153 34.18 5.09 8.46
C ASP A 153 34.25 5.37 9.99
N ASN A 154 33.66 6.48 10.45
CA ASN A 154 33.65 6.82 11.86
C ASN A 154 32.57 6.03 12.61
N THR A 155 33.01 5.24 13.58
CA THR A 155 32.10 4.51 14.48
C THR A 155 31.39 5.47 15.44
N LYS A 156 30.07 5.61 15.28
CA LYS A 156 29.20 6.50 16.05
C LYS A 156 28.14 5.73 16.84
N GLN A 157 27.56 6.37 17.86
CA GLN A 157 26.57 5.77 18.76
C GLN A 157 25.39 6.69 19.06
N VAL A 158 24.20 6.12 18.91
CA VAL A 158 22.89 6.73 19.19
C VAL A 158 22.11 5.85 20.16
N ARG A 159 21.46 6.48 21.15
CA ARG A 159 20.52 5.87 22.08
C ARG A 159 19.09 6.22 21.67
N ALA A 160 18.20 5.23 21.71
CA ALA A 160 16.81 5.34 21.29
C ALA A 160 15.86 4.67 22.29
N SER A 161 14.64 5.18 22.47
CA SER A 161 13.61 4.48 23.24
C SER A 161 13.07 3.24 22.51
N TRP A 162 13.16 3.24 21.17
CA TRP A 162 12.69 2.18 20.27
C TRP A 162 13.62 2.02 19.05
N LEU A 163 13.92 0.78 18.66
CA LEU A 163 14.69 0.43 17.45
C LEU A 163 13.81 -0.32 16.45
N ILE A 164 13.73 0.16 15.21
CA ILE A 164 12.86 -0.40 14.17
C ILE A 164 13.69 -0.89 12.97
N GLY A 165 13.61 -2.19 12.68
CA GLY A 165 14.14 -2.77 11.44
C GLY A 165 13.15 -2.61 10.28
N ALA A 166 13.46 -1.69 9.37
CA ALA A 166 12.83 -1.54 8.05
C ALA A 166 13.81 -1.92 6.91
N ASP A 167 14.93 -2.54 7.26
CA ASP A 167 16.13 -2.86 6.48
C ASP A 167 15.99 -4.08 5.54
N GLY A 168 14.75 -4.48 5.28
CA GLY A 168 14.37 -5.43 4.24
C GLY A 168 14.71 -6.90 4.51
N LYS A 169 14.54 -7.73 3.47
CA LYS A 169 14.59 -9.21 3.54
C LYS A 169 15.87 -9.75 4.18
N CYS A 170 17.00 -9.08 3.98
CA CYS A 170 18.31 -9.45 4.50
C CYS A 170 18.83 -8.53 5.63
N GLY A 171 17.97 -7.67 6.18
CA GLY A 171 18.31 -6.65 7.16
C GLY A 171 19.00 -7.16 8.43
N ILE A 172 19.98 -6.40 8.91
CA ILE A 172 20.77 -6.69 10.12
C ILE A 172 19.90 -6.76 11.38
N VAL A 173 18.86 -5.92 11.51
CA VAL A 173 18.04 -5.86 12.74
C VAL A 173 17.36 -7.21 12.99
N ARG A 174 16.84 -7.86 11.95
CA ARG A 174 16.42 -9.27 12.10
C ARG A 174 17.62 -10.21 12.16
N LYS A 175 18.52 -10.17 11.17
CA LYS A 175 19.53 -11.21 10.92
C LYS A 175 20.62 -11.35 11.99
N LYS A 176 20.92 -10.29 12.74
CA LYS A 176 21.95 -10.29 13.79
C LYS A 176 21.39 -9.99 15.17
N PHE A 177 20.33 -9.17 15.29
CA PHE A 177 19.85 -8.73 16.61
C PHE A 177 18.62 -9.48 17.12
N LEU A 178 17.81 -10.10 16.26
CA LEU A 178 16.55 -10.76 16.67
C LEU A 178 16.46 -12.26 16.33
N GLU A 179 17.17 -12.76 15.31
CA GLU A 179 17.29 -14.21 15.09
C GLU A 179 17.95 -14.94 16.29
N PRO A 180 18.96 -14.38 17.00
CA PRO A 180 19.42 -14.93 18.29
C PRO A 180 18.37 -14.89 19.41
N GLU A 181 17.48 -13.89 19.41
CA GLU A 181 16.37 -13.71 20.37
C GLU A 181 15.16 -14.62 20.07
N GLY A 182 15.34 -15.63 19.22
CA GLY A 182 14.30 -16.58 18.81
C GLY A 182 13.32 -16.08 17.75
N ILE A 183 13.60 -14.96 17.07
CA ILE A 183 12.72 -14.36 16.06
C ILE A 183 13.20 -14.68 14.64
N PHE A 184 12.51 -15.60 13.97
CA PHE A 184 12.85 -16.09 12.63
C PHE A 184 11.68 -15.89 11.66
N GLN A 185 11.98 -15.54 10.41
CA GLN A 185 11.01 -15.65 9.31
C GLN A 185 10.70 -17.13 9.02
N LYS A 186 9.54 -17.60 9.49
CA LYS A 186 8.98 -18.93 9.20
C LYS A 186 8.12 -18.88 7.93
N VAL A 187 7.72 -20.04 7.41
CA VAL A 187 6.73 -20.12 6.31
C VAL A 187 5.40 -19.54 6.81
N GLY A 188 4.69 -18.81 5.93
CA GLY A 188 3.36 -18.27 6.23
C GLY A 188 2.24 -19.32 6.13
N LEU A 189 1.00 -18.87 5.89
CA LEU A 189 -0.17 -19.77 5.78
C LEU A 189 -0.10 -20.84 4.68
N TYR A 190 0.83 -20.71 3.73
CA TYR A 190 1.16 -21.74 2.76
C TYR A 190 2.63 -21.62 2.35
N ASN A 191 3.25 -22.75 2.02
CA ASN A 191 4.55 -22.73 1.37
C ASN A 191 4.38 -22.33 -0.11
N HIS A 192 5.20 -21.39 -0.55
CA HIS A 192 5.39 -21.05 -1.95
C HIS A 192 6.85 -20.67 -2.12
N VAL A 193 7.52 -21.25 -3.12
CA VAL A 193 8.85 -20.85 -3.58
C VAL A 193 8.82 -20.94 -5.10
N SER A 194 9.20 -19.87 -5.78
CA SER A 194 9.32 -19.84 -7.24
C SER A 194 10.35 -18.81 -7.66
N THR A 195 11.21 -19.17 -8.61
CA THR A 195 12.10 -18.21 -9.27
C THR A 195 11.41 -17.66 -10.52
N TRP A 196 11.53 -16.36 -10.72
CA TRP A 196 11.05 -15.61 -11.88
C TRP A 196 12.19 -14.71 -12.35
N VAL A 197 12.17 -14.31 -13.61
CA VAL A 197 12.91 -13.13 -14.07
C VAL A 197 11.92 -11.99 -14.25
N ALA A 198 12.28 -10.80 -13.82
CA ALA A 198 11.67 -9.56 -14.29
C ALA A 198 12.73 -8.75 -15.01
N ALA A 199 12.30 -8.21 -16.14
CA ALA A 199 12.96 -7.13 -16.82
C ALA A 199 12.15 -5.84 -16.71
N ASN A 200 12.87 -4.73 -16.59
CA ASN A 200 12.36 -3.38 -16.72
C ASN A 200 12.94 -2.80 -18.00
N PHE A 201 12.11 -2.18 -18.82
CA PHE A 201 12.51 -1.44 -20.01
C PHE A 201 12.14 0.02 -19.88
N GLU A 202 12.93 0.86 -20.53
CA GLU A 202 12.54 2.20 -20.92
C GLU A 202 12.55 2.23 -22.45
N THR A 203 11.41 2.54 -23.06
CA THR A 203 11.24 2.48 -24.52
C THR A 203 11.35 3.87 -25.13
N GLN A 204 11.95 3.94 -26.31
CA GLN A 204 11.97 5.15 -27.14
C GLN A 204 10.98 4.99 -28.28
N LEU A 205 10.41 6.10 -28.74
CA LEU A 205 9.47 6.08 -29.86
C LEU A 205 10.26 6.02 -31.18
N PRO A 206 10.11 4.96 -32.01
CA PRO A 206 10.66 4.99 -33.35
C PRO A 206 9.96 6.10 -34.15
N THR A 207 10.71 6.81 -35.00
CA THR A 207 10.18 7.92 -35.80
C THR A 207 10.51 7.76 -37.28
N PRO A 208 9.82 8.44 -38.20
CA PRO A 208 10.21 8.48 -39.62
C PRO A 208 11.65 8.97 -39.88
N ALA A 209 12.25 9.72 -38.95
CA ALA A 209 13.64 10.17 -39.06
C ALA A 209 14.65 9.12 -38.58
N THR A 210 14.35 8.40 -37.49
CA THR A 210 15.25 7.35 -36.94
C THR A 210 15.07 6.00 -37.64
N HIS A 211 13.87 5.71 -38.11
CA HIS A 211 13.44 4.41 -38.65
C HIS A 211 12.62 4.59 -39.94
N PRO A 212 13.17 5.19 -41.01
CA PRO A 212 12.40 5.58 -42.21
C PRO A 212 11.69 4.40 -42.90
N GLU A 213 12.26 3.20 -42.88
CA GLU A 213 11.67 2.02 -43.53
C GLU A 213 10.65 1.26 -42.67
N PHE A 214 10.31 1.74 -41.48
CA PHE A 214 9.35 1.06 -40.62
C PHE A 214 7.95 1.06 -41.29
N PRO A 215 7.31 -0.12 -41.51
CA PRO A 215 6.16 -0.23 -42.43
C PRO A 215 4.95 0.65 -42.10
N LEU A 216 4.75 1.01 -40.82
CA LEU A 216 3.55 1.70 -40.38
C LEU A 216 3.50 3.18 -40.77
N TRP A 217 4.65 3.81 -41.09
CA TRP A 217 4.67 5.17 -41.65
C TRP A 217 3.96 5.26 -42.99
N LYS A 218 4.05 4.20 -43.81
CA LYS A 218 3.38 4.09 -45.12
C LYS A 218 1.85 3.93 -44.98
N LEU A 219 1.36 3.64 -43.76
CA LEU A 219 -0.06 3.61 -43.39
C LEU A 219 -0.52 4.87 -42.64
N GLY A 220 0.35 5.87 -42.43
CA GLY A 220 0.02 7.11 -41.74
C GLY A 220 0.01 7.04 -40.20
N TYR A 221 0.56 5.98 -39.59
CA TYR A 221 0.70 5.90 -38.14
C TYR A 221 1.66 6.97 -37.63
N SER A 222 1.35 7.59 -36.49
CA SER A 222 2.31 8.39 -35.72
C SER A 222 3.20 7.49 -34.83
N PRO A 223 4.32 8.01 -34.30
CA PRO A 223 5.11 7.30 -33.30
C PRO A 223 4.33 6.85 -32.06
N GLN A 224 3.26 7.58 -31.69
CA GLN A 224 2.38 7.24 -30.57
C GLN A 224 1.46 6.06 -30.92
N ASP A 225 0.88 6.02 -32.13
CA ASP A 225 0.04 4.89 -32.58
C ASP A 225 0.85 3.59 -32.62
N VAL A 226 2.13 3.67 -33.02
CA VAL A 226 3.06 2.54 -32.97
C VAL A 226 3.30 2.10 -31.52
N HIS A 227 3.50 3.04 -30.59
CA HIS A 227 3.68 2.68 -29.19
C HIS A 227 2.43 2.03 -28.58
N GLU A 228 1.23 2.54 -28.86
CA GLU A 228 -0.02 1.96 -28.37
C GLU A 228 -0.32 0.57 -28.97
N LEU A 229 0.08 0.32 -30.22
CA LEU A 229 -0.03 -0.98 -30.88
C LEU A 229 0.88 -2.07 -30.27
N PHE A 230 2.12 -1.73 -29.92
CA PHE A 230 3.09 -2.71 -29.40
C PHE A 230 3.13 -2.80 -27.87
N TRP A 231 2.76 -1.74 -27.16
CA TRP A 231 2.86 -1.61 -25.70
C TRP A 231 1.50 -1.24 -25.09
N PRO A 232 0.51 -2.16 -25.06
CA PRO A 232 -0.86 -1.86 -24.65
C PRO A 232 -0.99 -1.29 -23.23
N HIS A 233 -2.10 -0.59 -22.97
CA HIS A 233 -2.45 -0.08 -21.65
C HIS A 233 -2.94 -1.19 -20.71
N GLY A 234 -2.61 -1.07 -19.43
CA GLY A 234 -3.02 -2.00 -18.36
C GLY A 234 -1.89 -2.91 -17.88
N LEU A 235 -2.27 -3.89 -17.04
CA LEU A 235 -1.40 -5.01 -16.66
C LEU A 235 -1.97 -6.31 -17.22
N HIS A 236 -1.16 -7.02 -18.00
CA HIS A 236 -1.53 -8.20 -18.77
C HIS A 236 -0.98 -9.48 -18.13
N PHE A 237 -1.84 -10.19 -17.40
CA PHE A 237 -1.56 -11.53 -16.90
C PHE A 237 -1.73 -12.53 -18.03
N CYS A 238 -0.64 -13.18 -18.40
CA CYS A 238 -0.52 -14.07 -19.54
C CYS A 238 -0.34 -15.50 -19.03
N ASN A 239 -1.46 -16.21 -18.94
CA ASN A 239 -1.59 -17.48 -18.22
C ASN A 239 -1.18 -18.69 -19.09
N ASP A 240 -0.04 -18.61 -19.78
CA ASP A 240 0.47 -19.77 -20.51
C ASP A 240 0.82 -20.90 -19.52
N VAL A 241 0.40 -22.12 -19.86
CA VAL A 241 0.51 -23.29 -18.96
C VAL A 241 1.95 -23.75 -18.72
N LYS A 242 2.88 -23.40 -19.63
CA LYS A 242 4.32 -23.68 -19.48
C LYS A 242 5.06 -22.51 -18.86
N ARG A 243 4.75 -21.26 -19.21
CA ARG A 243 5.46 -20.08 -18.69
C ARG A 243 4.52 -18.91 -18.35
N PRO A 244 3.82 -18.97 -17.19
CA PRO A 244 3.07 -17.85 -16.65
C PRO A 244 3.90 -16.56 -16.64
N THR A 245 3.29 -15.49 -17.14
CA THR A 245 3.95 -14.22 -17.44
C THR A 245 3.04 -13.05 -17.02
N VAL A 246 3.59 -11.94 -16.57
CA VAL A 246 2.87 -10.67 -16.37
C VAL A 246 3.64 -9.54 -17.03
N SER A 247 2.94 -8.68 -17.78
CA SER A 247 3.57 -7.62 -18.57
C SER A 247 2.71 -6.36 -18.61
N GLY A 248 3.29 -5.16 -18.63
CA GLY A 248 2.52 -3.93 -18.78
C GLY A 248 3.32 -2.66 -18.51
N ARG A 249 2.71 -1.50 -18.77
CA ARG A 249 3.28 -0.17 -18.47
C ARG A 249 3.38 0.06 -16.96
N PHE A 250 4.35 0.86 -16.51
CA PHE A 250 4.42 1.32 -15.12
C PHE A 250 5.05 2.71 -14.99
N GLY A 251 5.01 3.31 -13.78
CA GLY A 251 5.56 4.64 -13.56
C GLY A 251 4.65 5.78 -14.05
N PRO A 252 5.18 7.01 -14.17
CA PRO A 252 4.42 8.18 -14.61
C PRO A 252 4.16 8.17 -16.12
N VAL A 253 3.00 8.67 -16.57
CA VAL A 253 2.52 8.57 -17.96
C VAL A 253 3.50 9.12 -19.01
N GLY A 254 4.29 10.15 -18.67
CA GLY A 254 5.29 10.75 -19.56
C GLY A 254 6.57 9.93 -19.75
N ARG A 255 6.76 8.82 -19.02
CA ARG A 255 7.97 7.99 -19.07
C ARG A 255 7.58 6.58 -19.51
N GLN A 256 8.05 6.16 -20.69
CA GLN A 256 7.61 4.91 -21.33
C GLN A 256 8.28 3.68 -20.71
N LEU A 257 7.96 3.38 -19.45
CA LEU A 257 8.50 2.25 -18.71
C LEU A 257 7.61 1.02 -18.85
N TRP A 258 8.23 -0.13 -19.10
CA TRP A 258 7.55 -1.41 -19.25
C TRP A 258 8.14 -2.48 -18.34
N ARG A 259 7.28 -3.23 -17.66
CA ARG A 259 7.64 -4.40 -16.86
C ARG A 259 7.28 -5.66 -17.64
N HIS A 260 8.18 -6.64 -17.62
CA HIS A 260 7.91 -7.99 -18.11
C HIS A 260 8.48 -9.00 -17.12
N GLU A 261 7.63 -9.78 -16.45
CA GLU A 261 8.04 -10.87 -15.56
C GLU A 261 7.56 -12.23 -16.08
N TYR A 262 8.42 -13.24 -16.09
CA TYR A 262 8.08 -14.60 -16.47
C TYR A 262 8.65 -15.63 -15.47
N SER A 263 7.92 -16.73 -15.28
CA SER A 263 8.36 -17.84 -14.43
C SER A 263 9.56 -18.58 -15.02
N ILE A 264 10.41 -19.13 -14.13
CA ILE A 264 11.52 -20.01 -14.50
C ILE A 264 11.12 -21.46 -14.28
N GLU A 265 11.39 -22.29 -15.29
CA GLU A 265 10.97 -23.68 -15.40
C GLU A 265 12.16 -24.64 -15.23
N ALA A 266 11.86 -25.92 -15.00
CA ALA A 266 12.88 -26.94 -14.84
C ALA A 266 13.64 -27.19 -16.16
N GLY A 267 14.91 -26.79 -16.21
CA GLY A 267 15.77 -26.87 -17.40
C GLY A 267 16.10 -25.51 -18.04
N ASP A 268 15.56 -24.39 -17.54
CA ASP A 268 16.02 -23.06 -17.93
C ASP A 268 17.43 -22.79 -17.37
N HIS A 269 18.35 -22.36 -18.24
CA HIS A 269 19.68 -21.87 -17.87
C HIS A 269 19.65 -20.33 -17.80
N LEU A 270 20.27 -19.76 -16.77
CA LEU A 270 20.18 -18.33 -16.43
C LEU A 270 21.55 -17.62 -16.41
N ASP A 271 22.53 -18.20 -17.10
CA ASP A 271 23.89 -17.66 -17.21
C ASP A 271 23.91 -16.31 -17.96
N ASP A 272 22.97 -16.13 -18.91
CA ASP A 272 22.60 -14.82 -19.48
C ASP A 272 21.07 -14.60 -19.40
N PRO A 273 20.59 -13.85 -18.39
CA PRO A 273 19.17 -13.49 -18.27
C PRO A 273 18.66 -12.57 -19.39
N VAL A 274 19.52 -11.83 -20.09
CA VAL A 274 19.15 -10.91 -21.18
C VAL A 274 18.95 -11.69 -22.48
N ALA A 275 19.84 -12.62 -22.83
CA ALA A 275 19.63 -13.54 -23.95
C ALA A 275 18.38 -14.43 -23.72
N HIS A 276 18.19 -14.93 -22.49
CA HIS A 276 16.98 -15.68 -22.14
C HIS A 276 15.72 -14.81 -22.28
N LEU A 277 15.74 -13.56 -21.78
CA LEU A 277 14.64 -12.62 -21.96
C LEU A 277 14.29 -12.43 -23.43
N TRP A 278 15.26 -12.14 -24.30
CA TRP A 278 15.00 -11.92 -25.72
C TRP A 278 14.43 -13.16 -26.41
N THR A 279 14.74 -14.35 -25.90
CA THR A 279 14.14 -15.62 -26.36
C THR A 279 12.65 -15.74 -25.98
N GLN A 280 12.22 -15.24 -24.81
CA GLN A 280 10.81 -15.29 -24.39
C GLN A 280 9.98 -14.11 -24.91
N PHE A 281 10.52 -12.89 -24.85
CA PHE A 281 9.81 -11.64 -25.12
C PHE A 281 10.00 -11.12 -26.55
N GLY A 282 11.12 -11.47 -27.23
CA GLY A 282 11.37 -11.06 -28.61
C GLY A 282 10.21 -11.34 -29.58
N PRO A 283 9.60 -12.55 -29.57
CA PRO A 283 8.43 -12.86 -30.41
C PRO A 283 7.15 -12.09 -30.06
N TRP A 284 7.11 -11.33 -28.96
CA TRP A 284 5.97 -10.47 -28.59
C TRP A 284 6.12 -9.06 -29.17
N LEU A 285 7.30 -8.72 -29.68
CA LEU A 285 7.54 -7.50 -30.47
C LEU A 285 7.21 -7.69 -31.96
N GLU A 286 6.63 -8.82 -32.34
CA GLU A 286 6.31 -9.20 -33.72
C GLU A 286 4.80 -9.28 -33.92
N ILE A 287 4.26 -8.46 -34.83
CA ILE A 287 2.84 -8.48 -35.19
C ILE A 287 2.73 -8.82 -36.68
N PRO A 288 2.03 -9.92 -37.07
CA PRO A 288 1.72 -10.20 -38.46
C PRO A 288 0.96 -9.03 -39.10
N GLY A 289 1.44 -8.51 -40.22
CA GLY A 289 0.92 -7.31 -40.86
C GLY A 289 -0.56 -7.40 -41.23
N SER A 290 -1.06 -8.61 -41.51
CA SER A 290 -2.47 -8.92 -41.75
C SER A 290 -3.40 -8.65 -40.54
N LYS A 291 -2.86 -8.52 -39.32
CA LYS A 291 -3.62 -8.03 -38.15
C LYS A 291 -3.75 -6.51 -38.09
N ILE A 292 -2.93 -5.79 -38.86
CA ILE A 292 -2.84 -4.32 -38.86
C ILE A 292 -3.53 -3.76 -40.11
N SER A 293 -3.16 -4.24 -41.30
CA SER A 293 -3.71 -3.81 -42.57
C SER A 293 -3.45 -4.84 -43.66
N LYS A 294 -4.41 -5.02 -44.58
CA LYS A 294 -4.24 -5.86 -45.79
C LYS A 294 -3.08 -5.43 -46.67
N GLN A 295 -2.65 -4.17 -46.58
CA GLN A 295 -1.46 -3.67 -47.30
C GLN A 295 -0.14 -4.27 -46.79
N LEU A 296 -0.16 -4.95 -45.63
CA LEU A 296 0.98 -5.63 -45.01
C LEU A 296 0.75 -7.15 -44.93
N ASP A 297 -0.21 -7.70 -45.70
CA ASP A 297 -0.40 -9.14 -45.82
C ASP A 297 0.89 -9.81 -46.32
N GLY A 298 1.35 -10.84 -45.59
CA GLY A 298 2.62 -11.54 -45.87
C GLY A 298 3.86 -10.93 -45.22
N LEU A 299 3.76 -9.76 -44.56
CA LEU A 299 4.84 -9.16 -43.76
C LEU A 299 4.66 -9.42 -42.26
N THR A 300 5.76 -9.38 -41.51
CA THR A 300 5.77 -9.23 -40.05
C THR A 300 6.28 -7.83 -39.73
N VAL A 301 5.56 -7.10 -38.89
CA VAL A 301 5.99 -5.79 -38.37
C VAL A 301 6.62 -6.03 -37.00
N THR A 302 7.92 -5.75 -36.88
CA THR A 302 8.70 -5.97 -35.66
C THR A 302 9.09 -4.64 -35.02
N PHE A 303 8.76 -4.41 -33.76
CA PHE A 303 9.18 -3.20 -33.04
C PHE A 303 10.73 -3.16 -32.94
N PRO A 304 11.39 -2.03 -33.26
CA PRO A 304 12.85 -1.96 -33.24
C PRO A 304 13.43 -2.21 -31.84
N ARG A 305 14.41 -3.13 -31.74
CA ARG A 305 14.96 -3.56 -30.43
C ARG A 305 15.94 -2.56 -29.83
N ASP A 306 16.57 -1.75 -30.67
CA ASP A 306 17.41 -0.60 -30.30
C ASP A 306 16.60 0.54 -29.66
N CYS A 307 15.29 0.62 -29.94
CA CYS A 307 14.35 1.47 -29.21
C CYS A 307 13.96 0.94 -27.81
N ILE A 308 14.62 -0.10 -27.28
CA ILE A 308 14.32 -0.71 -25.98
C ILE A 308 15.57 -0.75 -25.10
N GLN A 309 15.66 0.18 -24.13
CA GLN A 309 16.72 0.18 -23.14
C GLN A 309 16.35 -0.72 -21.96
N ILE A 310 17.10 -1.82 -21.75
CA ILE A 310 16.93 -2.68 -20.57
C ILE A 310 17.56 -2.00 -19.36
N THR A 311 16.73 -1.50 -18.43
CA THR A 311 17.18 -0.90 -17.16
C THR A 311 17.37 -1.95 -16.07
N ARG A 312 16.69 -3.09 -16.18
CA ARG A 312 16.89 -4.30 -15.35
C ARG A 312 16.61 -5.54 -16.18
N CYS A 313 17.40 -6.60 -16.01
CA CYS A 313 16.93 -7.98 -16.21
C CYS A 313 17.63 -8.87 -15.18
N ARG A 314 16.90 -9.42 -14.19
CA ARG A 314 17.49 -10.27 -13.13
C ARG A 314 16.51 -11.33 -12.63
N PRO A 315 16.98 -12.56 -12.31
CA PRO A 315 16.18 -13.54 -11.60
C PRO A 315 16.01 -13.19 -10.12
N PHE A 316 14.93 -13.66 -9.50
CA PHE A 316 14.67 -13.57 -8.07
C PHE A 316 13.76 -14.71 -7.60
N THR A 317 14.05 -15.22 -6.41
CA THR A 317 13.24 -16.26 -5.76
C THR A 317 12.32 -15.64 -4.73
N PHE A 318 11.02 -15.69 -5.01
CA PHE A 318 9.97 -15.36 -4.06
C PHE A 318 9.81 -16.47 -3.02
N SER A 319 9.38 -16.09 -1.82
CA SER A 319 8.93 -17.05 -0.82
C SER A 319 7.88 -16.43 0.10
N THR A 320 6.82 -17.17 0.44
CA THR A 320 5.85 -16.75 1.47
C THR A 320 6.45 -16.96 2.87
N LYS A 321 6.93 -15.89 3.51
CA LYS A 321 7.50 -15.97 4.88
C LYS A 321 7.07 -14.80 5.76
N VAL A 322 7.09 -15.03 7.07
CA VAL A 322 6.76 -14.02 8.10
C VAL A 322 7.38 -14.41 9.45
N VAL A 323 7.84 -13.41 10.21
CA VAL A 323 8.39 -13.63 11.56
C VAL A 323 7.38 -14.28 12.50
N ASN A 324 7.86 -15.14 13.41
CA ASN A 324 7.05 -15.75 14.47
C ASN A 324 6.61 -14.74 15.54
N ARG A 325 7.44 -13.72 15.83
CA ARG A 325 7.15 -12.61 16.75
C ARG A 325 7.64 -11.31 16.09
N TRP A 326 6.89 -10.22 16.22
CA TRP A 326 7.20 -8.96 15.50
C TRP A 326 8.17 -8.04 16.24
N PHE A 327 8.41 -8.29 17.53
CA PHE A 327 9.30 -7.50 18.39
C PHE A 327 9.96 -8.35 19.47
N CYS A 328 11.03 -7.83 20.07
CA CYS A 328 11.55 -8.25 21.37
C CYS A 328 11.90 -6.98 22.15
N ARG A 329 11.34 -6.81 23.36
CA ARG A 329 11.49 -5.60 24.18
C ARG A 329 11.27 -4.32 23.36
N ARG A 330 12.30 -3.51 23.15
CA ARG A 330 12.27 -2.23 22.45
C ARG A 330 12.67 -2.31 20.97
N THR A 331 12.95 -3.51 20.46
CA THR A 331 13.36 -3.76 19.08
C THR A 331 12.23 -4.40 18.26
N LEU A 332 11.83 -3.78 17.14
CA LEU A 332 10.69 -4.18 16.30
C LEU A 332 11.08 -4.36 14.83
N LEU A 333 10.24 -5.04 14.03
CA LEU A 333 10.45 -5.29 12.59
C LEU A 333 9.21 -4.93 11.76
N ILE A 334 9.40 -4.36 10.57
CA ILE A 334 8.31 -3.97 9.64
C ILE A 334 8.64 -4.25 8.17
N GLY A 335 7.61 -4.45 7.34
CA GLY A 335 7.76 -4.72 5.90
C GLY A 335 8.60 -5.96 5.60
N ASP A 336 9.46 -5.88 4.58
CA ASP A 336 10.34 -6.98 4.13
C ASP A 336 11.24 -7.58 5.24
N ALA A 337 11.54 -6.82 6.30
CA ALA A 337 12.26 -7.33 7.47
C ALA A 337 11.40 -8.27 8.33
N ALA A 338 10.08 -8.06 8.38
CA ALA A 338 9.11 -8.89 9.08
C ALA A 338 8.52 -10.01 8.20
N HIS A 339 8.12 -9.73 6.96
CA HIS A 339 7.43 -10.67 6.05
C HIS A 339 7.80 -10.47 4.59
N VAL A 340 7.57 -11.48 3.75
CA VAL A 340 7.75 -11.42 2.30
C VAL A 340 6.68 -12.25 1.60
N PHE A 341 6.19 -11.75 0.46
CA PHE A 341 5.14 -12.36 -0.36
C PHE A 341 5.66 -12.76 -1.75
N PRO A 342 4.97 -13.69 -2.44
CA PRO A 342 4.96 -13.76 -3.90
C PRO A 342 4.39 -12.46 -4.53
N PRO A 343 4.62 -12.20 -5.83
CA PRO A 343 4.35 -10.89 -6.45
C PRO A 343 2.86 -10.63 -6.72
N PHE A 344 2.01 -11.66 -6.62
CA PHE A 344 0.65 -11.69 -7.16
C PHE A 344 -0.32 -10.75 -6.40
N GLY A 345 -0.27 -9.46 -6.73
CA GLY A 345 -1.11 -8.41 -6.15
C GLY A 345 -0.35 -7.32 -5.39
N GLY A 346 0.95 -7.12 -5.63
CA GLY A 346 1.68 -5.93 -5.16
C GLY A 346 1.85 -5.77 -3.65
N GLN A 347 1.68 -6.86 -2.88
CA GLN A 347 1.47 -6.76 -1.43
C GLN A 347 2.69 -6.37 -0.58
N GLY A 348 3.92 -6.37 -1.11
CA GLY A 348 5.14 -6.06 -0.33
C GLY A 348 5.14 -4.63 0.25
N ILE A 349 5.29 -3.63 -0.62
CA ILE A 349 5.28 -2.20 -0.25
C ILE A 349 3.98 -1.85 0.50
N ALA A 350 2.83 -2.29 -0.01
CA ALA A 350 1.53 -2.01 0.61
C ALA A 350 1.38 -2.60 2.03
N SER A 351 2.04 -3.72 2.35
CA SER A 351 2.05 -4.27 3.71
C SER A 351 3.03 -3.54 4.62
N GLY A 352 4.23 -3.19 4.14
CA GLY A 352 5.18 -2.39 4.92
C GLY A 352 4.63 -1.00 5.30
N ILE A 353 3.93 -0.35 4.38
CA ILE A 353 3.24 0.93 4.61
C ILE A 353 2.14 0.77 5.70
N ARG A 354 1.36 -0.31 5.66
CA ARG A 354 0.37 -0.64 6.71
C ARG A 354 1.00 -0.99 8.06
N ASP A 355 2.20 -1.57 8.07
CA ASP A 355 2.93 -1.83 9.31
C ASP A 355 3.36 -0.52 9.97
N ALA A 356 3.96 0.37 9.17
CA ALA A 356 4.40 1.70 9.57
C ALA A 356 3.25 2.55 10.14
N GLN A 357 2.14 2.70 9.39
CA GLN A 357 0.97 3.48 9.81
C GLN A 357 0.43 3.02 11.18
N ALA A 358 0.26 1.70 11.36
CA ALA A 358 -0.33 1.14 12.58
C ALA A 358 0.65 1.04 13.76
N LEU A 359 1.96 1.19 13.50
CA LEU A 359 3.01 1.27 14.53
C LEU A 359 3.22 2.71 15.01
N ALA A 360 3.20 3.69 14.11
CA ALA A 360 3.54 5.08 14.40
C ALA A 360 2.72 5.67 15.56
N TRP A 361 1.39 5.51 15.51
CA TRP A 361 0.51 6.06 16.55
C TRP A 361 0.71 5.39 17.92
N ARG A 362 1.08 4.11 17.93
CA ARG A 362 1.40 3.36 19.16
C ARG A 362 2.73 3.81 19.75
N LEU A 363 3.77 3.96 18.92
CA LEU A 363 5.05 4.52 19.35
C LEU A 363 4.90 5.96 19.86
N SER A 364 3.99 6.76 19.27
CA SER A 364 3.64 8.10 19.78
C SER A 364 3.11 8.03 21.20
N ILE A 365 2.05 7.26 21.47
CA ILE A 365 1.46 7.11 22.81
C ILE A 365 2.50 6.55 23.81
N LEU A 366 3.21 5.48 23.43
CA LEU A 366 4.20 4.80 24.28
C LEU A 366 5.48 5.63 24.54
N SER A 367 5.69 6.74 23.81
CA SER A 367 6.82 7.64 24.02
C SER A 367 6.42 8.95 24.69
N GLN A 368 5.17 9.41 24.51
CA GLN A 368 4.61 10.57 25.21
C GLN A 368 4.22 10.24 26.66
N ASN A 369 3.87 8.98 26.95
CA ASN A 369 3.46 8.52 28.28
C ASN A 369 4.47 7.52 28.86
N LYS A 370 4.85 7.68 30.13
CA LYS A 370 5.65 6.68 30.88
C LYS A 370 4.78 5.49 31.29
N MET A 371 4.46 4.63 30.32
CA MET A 371 3.63 3.45 30.51
C MET A 371 4.41 2.28 31.15
N PRO A 372 3.80 1.51 32.08
CA PRO A 372 4.39 0.28 32.59
C PRO A 372 4.71 -0.74 31.49
N THR A 373 5.68 -1.63 31.75
CA THR A 373 6.14 -2.63 30.76
C THR A 373 5.02 -3.54 30.26
N PHE A 374 4.07 -3.94 31.13
CA PHE A 374 2.93 -4.77 30.71
C PHE A 374 2.01 -4.02 29.71
N VAL A 375 1.83 -2.70 29.84
CA VAL A 375 1.07 -1.88 28.89
C VAL A 375 1.82 -1.78 27.56
N GLN A 376 3.15 -1.56 27.60
CA GLN A 376 3.99 -1.56 26.40
C GLN A 376 3.87 -2.90 25.65
N GLU A 377 4.00 -4.03 26.36
CA GLU A 377 3.86 -5.37 25.76
C GLU A 377 2.45 -5.64 25.25
N ARG A 378 1.39 -5.20 25.95
CA ARG A 378 -0.02 -5.32 25.49
C ARG A 378 -0.25 -4.56 24.19
N VAL A 379 0.21 -3.30 24.11
CA VAL A 379 0.08 -2.44 22.92
C VAL A 379 0.82 -3.02 21.72
N LEU A 380 2.05 -3.50 21.92
CA LEU A 380 2.86 -4.11 20.87
C LEU A 380 2.39 -5.51 20.47
N THR A 381 1.86 -6.29 21.40
CA THR A 381 1.20 -7.59 21.12
C THR A 381 -0.06 -7.39 20.29
N GLY A 382 -0.87 -6.37 20.62
CA GLY A 382 -2.03 -5.97 19.85
C GLY A 382 -1.69 -5.59 18.41
N TRP A 383 -0.68 -4.72 18.26
CA TRP A 383 -0.13 -4.38 16.94
C TRP A 383 0.34 -5.61 16.17
N ALA A 384 1.17 -6.46 16.78
CA ALA A 384 1.70 -7.67 16.16
C ALA A 384 0.60 -8.65 15.73
N ASN A 385 -0.47 -8.78 16.51
CA ASN A 385 -1.63 -9.59 16.18
C ASN A 385 -2.48 -8.99 15.04
N GLU A 386 -2.64 -7.67 14.98
CA GLU A 386 -3.25 -7.00 13.83
C GLU A 386 -2.40 -7.16 12.56
N ARG A 387 -1.07 -6.97 12.66
CA ARG A 387 -0.17 -7.11 11.50
C ARG A 387 -0.12 -8.56 11.01
N ARG A 388 -0.11 -9.54 11.94
CA ARG A 388 -0.34 -10.98 11.66
C ARG A 388 -1.59 -11.18 10.82
N GLN A 389 -2.75 -10.70 11.28
CA GLN A 389 -4.02 -10.89 10.55
C GLN A 389 -4.03 -10.21 9.17
N SER A 390 -3.40 -9.04 9.05
CA SER A 390 -3.28 -8.31 7.77
C SER A 390 -2.36 -9.04 6.78
N CYS A 391 -1.18 -9.47 7.23
CA CYS A 391 -0.24 -10.31 6.48
C CYS A 391 -0.89 -11.63 6.05
N ASP A 392 -1.63 -12.28 6.95
CA ASP A 392 -2.32 -13.54 6.68
C ASP A 392 -3.47 -13.38 5.67
N HIS A 393 -4.17 -12.24 5.67
CA HIS A 393 -5.17 -11.91 4.64
C HIS A 393 -4.52 -11.63 3.28
N ALA A 394 -3.47 -10.80 3.24
CA ALA A 394 -2.67 -10.56 2.03
C ALA A 394 -2.10 -11.86 1.44
N THR A 395 -1.62 -12.76 2.32
CA THR A 395 -1.14 -14.11 1.96
C THR A 395 -2.24 -14.95 1.28
N ARG A 396 -3.48 -14.91 1.79
CA ARG A 396 -4.62 -15.63 1.18
C ARG A 396 -4.97 -15.07 -0.20
N ALA A 397 -5.03 -13.74 -0.36
CA ALA A 397 -5.27 -13.10 -1.65
C ALA A 397 -4.18 -13.45 -2.67
N THR A 398 -2.90 -13.35 -2.27
CA THR A 398 -1.74 -13.70 -3.10
C THR A 398 -1.78 -15.17 -3.55
N ARG A 399 -2.28 -16.09 -2.70
CA ARG A 399 -2.47 -17.51 -3.05
C ARG A 399 -3.52 -17.69 -4.15
N VAL A 400 -4.68 -17.04 -4.04
CA VAL A 400 -5.77 -17.13 -5.02
C VAL A 400 -5.35 -16.51 -6.35
N ASN A 401 -4.74 -15.32 -6.32
CA ASN A 401 -4.18 -14.66 -7.50
C ASN A 401 -3.13 -15.55 -8.18
N GLY A 402 -2.26 -16.19 -7.40
CA GLY A 402 -1.29 -17.17 -7.88
C GLY A 402 -1.94 -18.37 -8.59
N MET A 403 -2.98 -18.97 -8.01
CA MET A 403 -3.71 -20.10 -8.62
C MET A 403 -4.36 -19.73 -9.96
N VAL A 404 -4.93 -18.53 -10.08
CA VAL A 404 -5.56 -18.04 -11.32
C VAL A 404 -4.52 -17.77 -12.41
N THR A 405 -3.40 -17.15 -12.05
CA THR A 405 -2.34 -16.73 -13.01
C THR A 405 -1.36 -17.84 -13.40
N ASN A 406 -1.13 -18.83 -12.52
CA ASN A 406 -0.13 -19.89 -12.72
C ASN A 406 -0.76 -21.27 -12.99
N MET A 407 -1.87 -21.32 -13.72
CA MET A 407 -2.65 -22.55 -13.91
C MET A 407 -1.95 -23.55 -14.86
N ARG A 408 -1.11 -24.43 -14.31
CA ARG A 408 -0.25 -25.36 -15.09
C ARG A 408 -0.98 -26.52 -15.78
N SER A 409 -2.23 -26.80 -15.42
CA SER A 409 -3.03 -27.86 -16.07
C SER A 409 -3.79 -27.30 -17.27
N ALA A 410 -3.47 -27.76 -18.48
CA ALA A 410 -4.09 -27.30 -19.71
C ALA A 410 -5.60 -27.54 -19.76
N THR A 411 -6.08 -28.70 -19.28
CA THR A 411 -7.51 -29.00 -19.20
C THR A 411 -8.24 -28.07 -18.24
N LEU A 412 -7.65 -27.80 -17.06
CA LEU A 412 -8.25 -26.89 -16.09
C LEU A 412 -8.24 -25.44 -16.60
N ALA A 413 -7.14 -25.01 -17.25
CA ALA A 413 -7.03 -23.70 -17.87
C ALA A 413 -8.06 -23.50 -18.99
N PHE A 414 -8.27 -24.50 -19.86
CA PHE A 414 -9.30 -24.45 -20.89
C PHE A 414 -10.71 -24.34 -20.31
N LEU A 415 -11.05 -25.15 -19.30
CA LEU A 415 -12.36 -25.11 -18.63
C LEU A 415 -12.59 -23.76 -17.91
N PHE A 416 -11.60 -23.29 -17.14
CA PHE A 416 -11.65 -22.01 -16.44
C PHE A 416 -11.80 -20.84 -17.41
N GLN A 417 -10.97 -20.75 -18.45
CA GLN A 417 -11.07 -19.67 -19.44
C GLN A 417 -12.41 -19.69 -20.18
N SER A 418 -12.93 -20.87 -20.50
CA SER A 418 -14.23 -20.98 -21.20
C SER A 418 -15.39 -20.52 -20.31
N LEU A 419 -15.37 -20.90 -19.03
CA LEU A 419 -16.33 -20.39 -18.04
C LEU A 419 -16.20 -18.87 -17.84
N MET A 420 -14.98 -18.35 -17.74
CA MET A 420 -14.75 -16.91 -17.59
C MET A 420 -15.25 -16.13 -18.82
N ARG A 421 -15.03 -16.60 -20.06
CA ARG A 421 -15.59 -15.96 -21.27
C ARG A 421 -17.11 -15.88 -21.21
N LEU A 422 -17.79 -16.97 -20.84
CA LEU A 422 -19.25 -16.99 -20.70
C LEU A 422 -19.75 -16.01 -19.62
N ILE A 423 -19.05 -15.91 -18.50
CA ILE A 423 -19.35 -14.95 -17.43
C ILE A 423 -19.11 -13.51 -17.91
N TRP A 424 -18.04 -13.25 -18.64
CA TRP A 424 -17.71 -11.91 -19.16
C TRP A 424 -18.62 -11.43 -20.30
N CYS A 425 -19.46 -12.31 -20.85
CA CYS A 425 -20.59 -11.92 -21.71
C CYS A 425 -21.82 -11.38 -20.95
N VAL A 426 -21.82 -11.37 -19.60
CA VAL A 426 -22.96 -10.94 -18.78
C VAL A 426 -22.56 -9.75 -17.87
N PRO A 427 -22.74 -8.50 -18.31
CA PRO A 427 -22.17 -7.32 -17.64
C PRO A 427 -22.54 -7.14 -16.16
N ASP A 428 -23.78 -7.44 -15.76
CA ASP A 428 -24.18 -7.34 -14.36
C ASP A 428 -23.54 -8.41 -13.47
N LEU A 429 -23.30 -9.62 -14.00
CA LEU A 429 -22.57 -10.66 -13.30
C LEU A 429 -21.09 -10.28 -13.14
N VAL A 430 -20.47 -9.69 -14.17
CA VAL A 430 -19.11 -9.11 -14.08
C VAL A 430 -19.06 -8.01 -13.02
N ARG A 431 -20.05 -7.10 -12.98
CA ARG A 431 -20.11 -6.02 -11.98
C ARG A 431 -20.21 -6.58 -10.55
N ILE A 432 -21.05 -7.59 -10.33
CA ILE A 432 -21.21 -8.26 -9.02
C ILE A 432 -19.91 -8.98 -8.62
N LEU A 433 -19.30 -9.76 -9.52
CA LEU A 433 -18.06 -10.50 -9.24
C LEU A 433 -16.88 -9.57 -8.98
N THR A 434 -16.73 -8.51 -9.77
CA THR A 434 -15.69 -7.48 -9.60
C THR A 434 -15.83 -6.82 -8.24
N ARG A 435 -17.03 -6.32 -7.89
CA ARG A 435 -17.30 -5.69 -6.59
C ARG A 435 -17.01 -6.63 -5.41
N ASN A 436 -17.37 -7.90 -5.52
CA ASN A 436 -17.14 -8.90 -4.47
C ASN A 436 -15.66 -9.31 -4.34
N THR A 437 -14.87 -9.18 -5.41
CA THR A 437 -13.44 -9.58 -5.45
C THR A 437 -12.50 -8.42 -5.12
N MET A 438 -12.88 -7.18 -5.48
CA MET A 438 -12.11 -5.95 -5.26
C MET A 438 -12.51 -5.20 -3.98
N GLY A 439 -13.69 -5.47 -3.40
CA GLY A 439 -14.22 -4.67 -2.28
C GLY A 439 -13.60 -4.96 -0.90
N ASP A 440 -13.45 -3.92 -0.07
CA ASP A 440 -12.80 -4.05 1.25
C ASP A 440 -13.73 -4.72 2.29
N THR A 441 -13.51 -6.03 2.42
CA THR A 441 -14.14 -6.94 3.38
C THR A 441 -13.27 -7.19 4.61
N PHE A 442 -12.07 -6.61 4.71
CA PHE A 442 -11.15 -6.94 5.78
C PHE A 442 -11.58 -6.34 7.13
N ARG A 443 -11.48 -7.15 8.17
CA ARG A 443 -11.77 -6.79 9.56
C ARG A 443 -10.78 -7.47 10.50
N TYR A 444 -10.20 -6.73 11.43
CA TYR A 444 -9.51 -7.35 12.56
C TYR A 444 -10.50 -8.17 13.40
N GLN A 445 -10.03 -9.34 13.85
CA GLN A 445 -10.72 -10.26 14.74
C GLN A 445 -10.09 -10.18 16.13
N THR A 446 -10.86 -10.55 17.15
CA THR A 446 -10.41 -10.57 18.54
C THR A 446 -9.15 -11.43 18.71
N ALA A 447 -8.10 -10.83 19.24
CA ALA A 447 -6.87 -11.51 19.66
C ALA A 447 -6.21 -10.68 20.79
N PRO A 448 -5.26 -11.25 21.57
CA PRO A 448 -4.64 -10.54 22.69
C PRO A 448 -4.10 -9.15 22.31
N GLY A 449 -4.47 -8.14 23.08
CA GLY A 449 -4.08 -6.74 22.90
C GLY A 449 -4.69 -6.01 21.69
N VAL A 450 -5.51 -6.63 20.83
CA VAL A 450 -6.08 -5.95 19.65
C VAL A 450 -6.93 -4.74 20.07
N PHE A 451 -6.65 -3.56 19.51
CA PHE A 451 -7.23 -2.31 19.97
C PHE A 451 -8.54 -1.96 19.22
N ALA A 452 -9.58 -2.76 19.44
CA ALA A 452 -10.93 -2.51 18.91
C ALA A 452 -12.04 -3.26 19.68
N LEU A 453 -13.16 -2.59 19.93
CA LEU A 453 -14.35 -3.19 20.54
C LEU A 453 -15.20 -3.87 19.46
N HIS A 454 -14.90 -5.13 19.16
CA HIS A 454 -15.56 -5.88 18.09
C HIS A 454 -17.07 -6.09 18.28
N THR A 455 -17.56 -6.07 19.52
CA THR A 455 -19.00 -6.05 19.88
C THR A 455 -19.68 -4.73 19.49
N LYS A 456 -18.91 -3.65 19.38
CA LYS A 456 -19.33 -2.27 19.04
C LYS A 456 -18.88 -1.89 17.62
N GLY A 457 -18.97 -2.83 16.68
CA GLY A 457 -18.58 -2.64 15.28
C GLY A 457 -17.07 -2.58 14.99
N GLY A 458 -16.22 -2.55 16.02
CA GLY A 458 -14.78 -2.31 15.93
C GLY A 458 -13.99 -3.28 15.03
N GLY A 459 -12.83 -2.83 14.57
CA GLY A 459 -11.90 -3.59 13.73
C GLY A 459 -12.21 -3.56 12.23
N ARG A 460 -13.29 -2.89 11.81
CA ARG A 460 -13.55 -2.55 10.40
C ARG A 460 -12.80 -1.27 10.03
N LYS A 461 -12.41 -1.07 8.77
CA LYS A 461 -12.02 0.27 8.29
C LYS A 461 -13.23 1.18 8.13
N LEU A 462 -13.02 2.48 8.32
CA LEU A 462 -13.90 3.52 7.81
C LEU A 462 -13.58 3.78 6.34
N PRO A 463 -14.58 3.82 5.43
CA PRO A 463 -14.39 4.35 4.08
C PRO A 463 -13.94 5.81 4.13
N GLN A 464 -13.38 6.30 3.03
CA GLN A 464 -13.07 7.72 2.86
C GLN A 464 -14.06 8.33 1.88
N CYS A 465 -14.60 9.49 2.28
CA CYS A 465 -15.40 10.38 1.46
C CYS A 465 -14.78 11.78 1.50
N TRP A 466 -15.19 12.67 0.60
CA TRP A 466 -14.71 14.05 0.62
C TRP A 466 -15.34 14.83 1.78
N VAL A 467 -14.45 15.37 2.62
CA VAL A 467 -14.70 16.17 3.83
C VAL A 467 -13.59 17.22 3.94
N ARG A 468 -13.84 18.35 4.62
CA ARG A 468 -12.90 19.48 4.62
C ARG A 468 -11.82 19.39 5.72
N VAL A 469 -10.90 18.41 5.63
CA VAL A 469 -9.79 18.08 6.60
C VAL A 469 -10.38 17.19 7.77
N ALA A 470 -9.70 16.54 8.76
CA ALA A 470 -8.36 16.64 9.37
C ALA A 470 -7.67 15.29 9.78
N ARG A 471 -7.14 15.18 11.02
CA ARG A 471 -6.22 14.12 11.51
C ARG A 471 -6.91 13.10 12.47
N LEU A 472 -6.13 12.43 13.33
CA LEU A 472 -6.55 11.44 14.34
C LEU A 472 -7.64 12.03 15.25
N SER A 473 -8.84 11.43 15.26
CA SER A 473 -10.00 12.03 15.92
C SER A 473 -11.07 11.07 16.42
N LEU A 474 -11.79 11.50 17.46
CA LEU A 474 -13.18 11.10 17.70
C LEU A 474 -14.03 11.71 16.59
N VAL A 475 -14.82 10.89 15.89
CA VAL A 475 -15.81 11.37 14.93
C VAL A 475 -17.18 11.30 15.58
N VAL A 476 -17.68 12.45 16.01
CA VAL A 476 -19.09 12.65 16.35
C VAL A 476 -19.89 12.71 15.05
N ILE A 477 -21.05 12.07 15.02
CA ILE A 477 -21.93 11.98 13.86
C ILE A 477 -23.21 12.74 14.18
N VAL A 478 -23.47 13.81 13.42
CA VAL A 478 -24.68 14.62 13.55
C VAL A 478 -25.55 14.36 12.32
N ARG A 479 -26.81 13.94 12.50
CA ARG A 479 -27.77 13.82 11.40
C ARG A 479 -28.69 15.03 11.45
N ASN A 480 -29.27 15.26 12.63
CA ASN A 480 -30.11 16.42 12.92
C ASN A 480 -29.46 17.29 14.03
N ASN A 481 -29.76 18.59 14.02
CA ASN A 481 -29.10 19.59 14.89
C ASN A 481 -29.35 19.40 16.41
N GLU A 482 -30.34 18.60 16.81
CA GLU A 482 -30.68 18.32 18.21
C GLU A 482 -30.00 17.05 18.77
N GLU A 483 -29.22 16.32 17.98
CA GLU A 483 -28.81 14.96 18.35
C GLU A 483 -27.61 14.85 19.29
N VAL A 484 -26.78 15.88 19.44
CA VAL A 484 -25.53 15.86 20.23
C VAL A 484 -25.25 17.23 20.85
N ASP A 485 -24.95 17.26 22.15
CA ASP A 485 -24.42 18.42 22.89
C ASP A 485 -22.87 18.41 22.87
N GLU A 486 -22.23 19.47 22.37
CA GLU A 486 -20.76 19.66 22.40
C GLU A 486 -20.19 19.41 23.79
N LEU A 487 -20.78 20.09 24.78
CA LEU A 487 -20.27 20.18 26.14
C LEU A 487 -20.51 18.86 26.89
N ALA A 488 -21.46 18.04 26.47
CA ALA A 488 -21.60 16.66 26.93
C ALA A 488 -20.45 15.78 26.38
N VAL A 489 -20.09 15.90 25.09
CA VAL A 489 -18.99 15.11 24.50
C VAL A 489 -17.65 15.47 25.13
N GLU A 490 -17.34 16.75 25.31
CA GLU A 490 -16.12 17.20 25.99
C GLU A 490 -16.04 16.61 27.41
N LYS A 491 -17.07 16.82 28.23
CA LYS A 491 -17.14 16.26 29.60
C LYS A 491 -17.04 14.73 29.62
N MET A 492 -17.51 14.02 28.59
CA MET A 492 -17.35 12.57 28.51
C MET A 492 -15.92 12.14 28.17
N VAL A 493 -15.22 12.88 27.30
CA VAL A 493 -13.79 12.64 27.00
C VAL A 493 -12.93 12.94 28.23
N GLU A 494 -13.19 14.03 28.95
CA GLU A 494 -12.53 14.35 30.22
C GLU A 494 -12.80 13.28 31.29
N LYS A 495 -14.08 12.93 31.50
CA LYS A 495 -14.52 11.93 32.49
C LYS A 495 -13.98 10.52 32.21
N ALA A 496 -13.70 10.18 30.94
CA ALA A 496 -13.05 8.93 30.57
C ALA A 496 -11.59 8.84 31.09
N SER A 497 -10.98 9.96 31.53
CA SER A 497 -9.64 9.99 32.14
C SER A 497 -8.54 9.36 31.28
N LEU A 498 -8.58 9.64 29.98
CA LEU A 498 -7.69 9.05 28.98
C LEU A 498 -6.24 9.56 29.12
N PRO A 499 -5.22 8.68 28.99
CA PRO A 499 -3.82 9.12 28.91
C PRO A 499 -3.54 10.07 27.73
N ALA A 500 -2.52 10.91 27.88
CA ALA A 500 -2.23 12.00 26.95
C ALA A 500 -1.93 11.50 25.53
N GLY A 501 -2.42 12.22 24.52
CA GLY A 501 -2.16 11.91 23.10
C GLY A 501 -2.98 10.73 22.53
N ILE A 502 -3.90 10.14 23.30
CA ILE A 502 -4.85 9.12 22.79
C ILE A 502 -6.06 9.78 22.14
N LEU A 503 -6.72 10.67 22.88
CA LEU A 503 -7.86 11.47 22.45
C LEU A 503 -7.95 12.72 23.33
N THR A 504 -8.19 13.88 22.72
CA THR A 504 -8.40 15.17 23.39
C THR A 504 -9.64 15.88 22.83
N VAL A 505 -10.05 16.99 23.44
CA VAL A 505 -11.09 17.88 22.89
C VAL A 505 -10.70 18.42 21.50
N GLU A 506 -9.43 18.78 21.30
CA GLU A 506 -8.86 19.16 19.99
C GLU A 506 -8.96 18.03 18.94
N SER A 507 -9.14 16.79 19.39
CA SER A 507 -9.31 15.61 18.53
C SER A 507 -10.78 15.30 18.23
N ILE A 508 -11.74 16.18 18.56
CA ILE A 508 -13.16 15.96 18.25
C ILE A 508 -13.49 16.56 16.87
N ILE A 509 -13.99 15.71 15.98
CA ILE A 509 -14.52 16.06 14.66
C ILE A 509 -16.03 15.85 14.67
N PHE A 510 -16.79 16.81 14.16
CA PHE A 510 -18.24 16.69 13.97
C PHE A 510 -18.55 16.50 12.49
N LEU A 511 -19.06 15.32 12.12
CA LEU A 511 -19.39 14.95 10.75
C LEU A 511 -20.91 14.94 10.54
N ARG A 512 -21.42 15.88 9.73
CA ARG A 512 -22.84 15.92 9.35
C ARG A 512 -23.15 14.91 8.24
N ILE A 513 -24.16 14.05 8.47
CA ILE A 513 -24.67 13.09 7.49
C ILE A 513 -26.10 13.49 7.09
N GLY A 514 -26.22 14.38 6.10
CA GLY A 514 -27.48 14.88 5.58
C GLY A 514 -27.27 15.87 4.41
N ASN A 515 -28.36 16.22 3.73
CA ASN A 515 -28.37 17.15 2.57
C ASN A 515 -28.75 18.59 2.93
N GLU A 516 -29.08 18.86 4.20
CA GLU A 516 -29.45 20.20 4.66
C GLU A 516 -28.24 21.15 4.66
N GLU A 517 -28.46 22.40 4.26
CA GLU A 517 -27.43 23.43 4.27
C GLU A 517 -26.90 23.73 5.68
N LEU A 518 -25.68 24.26 5.74
CA LEU A 518 -25.14 24.85 6.97
C LEU A 518 -25.79 26.22 7.17
N ASP A 519 -26.95 26.22 7.83
CA ASP A 519 -27.41 27.40 8.56
C ASP A 519 -26.28 27.88 9.51
N SER A 520 -26.18 29.19 9.72
CA SER A 520 -24.93 29.84 10.12
C SER A 520 -24.97 30.51 11.49
N GLU A 521 -26.12 30.50 12.17
CA GLU A 521 -26.29 31.29 13.41
C GLU A 521 -26.10 30.47 14.69
N ASN A 522 -26.52 29.21 14.74
CA ASN A 522 -26.45 28.37 15.97
C ASN A 522 -25.14 27.56 16.14
N TRP A 523 -24.25 27.52 15.14
CA TRP A 523 -23.14 26.54 15.07
C TRP A 523 -21.73 27.14 15.13
N ARG A 524 -21.59 28.42 15.51
CA ARG A 524 -20.32 29.18 15.43
C ARG A 524 -19.27 28.80 16.51
N THR A 525 -19.56 27.85 17.39
CA THR A 525 -18.70 27.38 18.50
C THR A 525 -17.64 26.36 18.06
N PHE A 526 -17.98 25.48 17.12
CA PHE A 526 -17.23 24.27 16.80
C PHE A 526 -16.03 24.55 15.86
N GLN A 527 -14.80 24.15 16.23
CA GLN A 527 -13.63 24.36 15.37
C GLN A 527 -13.51 23.38 14.18
N HIS A 528 -14.09 22.18 14.28
CA HIS A 528 -13.83 21.05 13.36
C HIS A 528 -15.12 20.37 12.88
N GLN A 529 -16.00 21.15 12.22
CA GLN A 529 -17.20 20.65 11.55
C GLN A 529 -16.96 20.35 10.07
N TYR A 530 -17.41 19.19 9.62
CA TYR A 530 -17.41 18.81 8.21
C TYR A 530 -18.76 18.21 7.82
N ARG A 531 -19.18 18.47 6.58
CA ARG A 531 -20.24 17.71 5.91
C ARG A 531 -19.63 16.85 4.82
N LEU A 532 -20.34 15.79 4.45
CA LEU A 532 -20.01 15.00 3.27
C LEU A 532 -20.31 15.82 2.00
N CYS A 533 -19.39 15.82 1.04
CA CYS A 533 -19.64 16.37 -0.29
C CYS A 533 -20.28 15.31 -1.19
N SER A 534 -21.41 15.61 -1.81
CA SER A 534 -22.02 14.76 -2.83
C SER A 534 -21.25 14.82 -4.16
N LYS A 535 -21.51 13.88 -5.06
CA LYS A 535 -20.87 13.84 -6.39
C LYS A 535 -21.08 15.13 -7.19
N ASP A 536 -22.30 15.67 -7.18
CA ASP A 536 -22.66 16.82 -8.02
C ASP A 536 -22.04 18.12 -7.49
N GLU A 537 -21.88 18.24 -6.17
CA GLU A 537 -21.16 19.37 -5.55
C GLU A 537 -19.68 19.36 -5.88
N LEU A 538 -19.02 18.19 -5.81
CA LEU A 538 -17.61 18.06 -6.19
C LEU A 538 -17.41 18.47 -7.66
N LEU A 539 -18.29 18.03 -8.56
CA LEU A 539 -18.28 18.44 -9.97
C LEU A 539 -18.50 19.95 -10.14
N SER A 540 -19.33 20.58 -9.30
CA SER A 540 -19.52 22.05 -9.31
C SER A 540 -18.30 22.83 -8.78
N GLU A 541 -17.52 22.25 -7.86
CA GLU A 541 -16.22 22.77 -7.41
C GLU A 541 -15.07 22.42 -8.38
N GLY A 542 -15.36 21.78 -9.52
CA GLY A 542 -14.38 21.35 -10.53
C GLY A 542 -13.58 20.09 -10.15
N ILE A 543 -13.92 19.44 -9.03
CA ILE A 543 -13.31 18.19 -8.58
C ILE A 543 -14.02 17.03 -9.28
N CYS A 544 -13.29 16.22 -10.04
CA CYS A 544 -13.82 14.97 -10.60
C CYS A 544 -13.61 13.83 -9.59
N PRO A 545 -14.64 13.36 -8.86
CA PRO A 545 -14.49 12.21 -7.98
C PRO A 545 -14.29 10.93 -8.79
N VAL A 546 -13.56 9.98 -8.19
CA VAL A 546 -13.36 8.63 -8.71
C VAL A 546 -14.70 7.97 -9.04
N ASP A 547 -14.76 7.19 -10.12
CA ASP A 547 -15.99 6.49 -10.51
C ASP A 547 -16.50 5.59 -9.36
N GLY A 548 -17.81 5.42 -9.23
CA GLY A 548 -18.41 4.68 -8.11
C GLY A 548 -18.34 5.39 -6.74
N TYR A 549 -17.81 6.62 -6.65
CA TYR A 549 -17.93 7.45 -5.44
C TYR A 549 -19.40 7.59 -5.00
N ASP A 550 -19.63 7.45 -3.69
CA ASP A 550 -20.95 7.47 -3.06
C ASP A 550 -20.78 7.93 -1.60
N GLU A 551 -21.22 9.15 -1.30
CA GLU A 551 -21.06 9.79 0.01
C GLU A 551 -21.79 9.04 1.14
N LYS A 552 -22.88 8.33 0.82
CA LYS A 552 -23.67 7.55 1.80
C LYS A 552 -22.96 6.26 2.24
N THR A 553 -21.76 6.00 1.71
CA THR A 553 -20.94 4.85 2.08
C THR A 553 -20.46 4.86 3.54
N ILE A 554 -20.21 6.05 4.12
CA ILE A 554 -19.95 6.18 5.57
C ILE A 554 -21.16 5.71 6.37
N GLU A 555 -22.38 6.19 6.05
CA GLU A 555 -23.62 5.74 6.70
C GLU A 555 -23.77 4.21 6.62
N ARG A 556 -23.57 3.63 5.44
CA ARG A 556 -23.69 2.17 5.22
C ARG A 556 -22.66 1.34 6.00
N ARG A 557 -21.48 1.88 6.33
CA ARG A 557 -20.43 1.15 7.08
C ARG A 557 -20.69 1.16 8.59
N ILE A 558 -21.22 2.28 9.13
CA ILE A 558 -21.42 2.50 10.57
C ILE A 558 -22.85 2.19 11.06
N GLY A 559 -23.85 2.30 10.18
CA GLY A 559 -25.27 2.07 10.49
C GLY A 559 -26.03 3.33 10.92
N ARG A 560 -27.36 3.31 10.77
CA ARG A 560 -28.22 4.47 11.00
C ARG A 560 -28.33 4.96 12.44
N ALA A 561 -28.15 4.06 13.42
CA ALA A 561 -28.21 4.40 14.84
C ALA A 561 -26.90 4.99 15.39
N ALA A 562 -25.82 5.07 14.60
CA ALA A 562 -24.55 5.60 15.08
C ALA A 562 -24.62 7.12 15.31
N LYS A 563 -24.31 7.55 16.54
CA LYS A 563 -24.08 8.95 16.93
C LYS A 563 -22.60 9.26 17.20
N TYR A 564 -21.83 8.28 17.66
CA TYR A 564 -20.43 8.46 18.03
C TYR A 564 -19.56 7.35 17.44
N LEU A 565 -18.38 7.71 16.93
CA LEU A 565 -17.42 6.82 16.31
C LEU A 565 -16.01 7.13 16.81
N ILE A 566 -15.41 6.23 17.59
CA ILE A 566 -14.00 6.34 17.94
C ILE A 566 -13.18 5.77 16.77
N LEU A 567 -12.46 6.65 16.07
CA LEU A 567 -11.66 6.31 14.89
C LEU A 567 -10.16 6.30 15.21
N ARG A 568 -9.46 5.26 14.77
CA ARG A 568 -7.99 5.18 14.87
C ARG A 568 -7.33 5.92 13.71
N PRO A 569 -6.09 6.43 13.87
CA PRO A 569 -5.37 7.12 12.80
C PRO A 569 -5.04 6.22 11.61
N ASP A 570 -5.02 4.90 11.81
CA ASP A 570 -4.90 3.89 10.76
C ASP A 570 -6.24 3.53 10.08
N PHE A 571 -7.24 4.43 10.18
CA PHE A 571 -8.60 4.34 9.64
C PHE A 571 -9.47 3.20 10.19
N TYR A 572 -9.01 2.42 11.17
CA TYR A 572 -9.84 1.39 11.79
C TYR A 572 -10.78 1.98 12.83
N ILE A 573 -12.05 1.60 12.75
CA ILE A 573 -13.06 1.85 13.77
C ILE A 573 -12.61 1.13 15.04
N HIS A 574 -12.40 1.87 16.13
CA HIS A 574 -12.23 1.28 17.45
C HIS A 574 -13.60 0.83 17.99
N SER A 575 -14.58 1.74 18.00
CA SER A 575 -15.95 1.47 18.47
C SER A 575 -16.96 2.44 17.84
N ILE A 576 -18.23 2.02 17.85
CA ILE A 576 -19.41 2.82 17.51
C ILE A 576 -20.32 2.83 18.74
N ALA A 577 -20.88 3.99 19.07
CA ALA A 577 -21.91 4.17 20.09
C ALA A 577 -23.16 4.86 19.50
N ILE A 578 -24.31 4.52 20.08
CA ILE A 578 -25.64 5.01 19.68
C ILE A 578 -26.17 6.11 20.61
N ASP A 579 -25.59 6.24 21.80
CA ASP A 579 -25.92 7.22 22.82
C ASP A 579 -24.68 7.59 23.66
N GLU A 580 -24.83 8.60 24.50
CA GLU A 580 -23.76 9.15 25.36
C GLU A 580 -23.22 8.15 26.38
N LYS A 581 -24.10 7.35 26.98
CA LYS A 581 -23.71 6.33 27.98
C LYS A 581 -22.86 5.25 27.33
N ASP A 582 -23.22 4.85 26.11
CA ASP A 582 -22.45 3.89 25.32
C ASP A 582 -21.12 4.46 24.83
N PHE A 583 -21.08 5.76 24.50
CA PHE A 583 -19.83 6.44 24.16
C PHE A 583 -18.88 6.52 25.37
N LEU A 584 -19.37 6.95 26.54
CA LEU A 584 -18.58 7.03 27.76
C LEU A 584 -18.04 5.65 28.17
N ALA A 585 -18.86 4.59 28.11
CA ALA A 585 -18.42 3.23 28.39
C ALA A 585 -17.32 2.77 27.41
N ASN A 586 -17.49 3.02 26.10
CA ASN A 586 -16.47 2.71 25.10
C ASN A 586 -15.16 3.49 25.34
N ALA A 587 -15.23 4.74 25.76
CA ALA A 587 -14.06 5.55 26.09
C ALA A 587 -13.37 5.07 27.39
N GLN A 588 -14.13 4.66 28.41
CA GLN A 588 -13.58 4.07 29.63
C GLN A 588 -12.81 2.78 29.34
N THR A 589 -13.27 1.91 28.45
CA THR A 589 -12.49 0.71 28.04
C THR A 589 -11.20 1.05 27.28
N ILE A 590 -11.06 2.24 26.70
CA ILE A 590 -9.76 2.73 26.20
C ILE A 590 -8.84 3.10 27.36
N ALA A 591 -9.33 3.79 28.39
CA ALA A 591 -8.53 4.06 29.59
C ALA A 591 -8.05 2.75 30.23
N GLU A 592 -8.96 1.79 30.46
CA GLU A 592 -8.67 0.46 31.01
C GLU A 592 -7.56 -0.27 30.23
N TYR A 593 -7.62 -0.24 28.90
CA TYR A 593 -6.62 -0.86 28.01
C TYR A 593 -5.19 -0.33 28.24
N PHE A 594 -5.04 0.92 28.67
CA PHE A 594 -3.75 1.56 28.95
C PHE A 594 -3.39 1.64 30.45
N THR A 595 -4.25 1.24 31.38
CA THR A 595 -4.03 1.42 32.83
C THR A 595 -4.16 0.17 33.69
N LEU A 596 -5.05 -0.78 33.37
CA LEU A 596 -5.23 -2.02 34.14
C LEU A 596 -4.19 -3.09 33.72
N GLU A 597 -3.74 -3.94 34.64
CA GLU A 597 -2.84 -5.09 34.38
C GLU A 597 -3.48 -6.21 33.53
#